data_AF-A0A4V0H5I8-F1
#
_entry.id   AF-A0A4V0H5I8-F1
#
_cell.length_a   1.000
_cell.length_b   1.000
_cell.length_c   1.000
_cell.angle_alpha   90.00
_cell.angle_beta   90.00
_cell.angle_gamma   90.00
#
_symmetry.space_group_name_H-M   'P 1'
#
loop_
_entity.id
_entity.type
_entity.pdbx_description
1 polymer ?
#
loop_
_entity_poly.entity_id
_entity_poly.type
_entity_poly.pdbx_seq_one_letter_code
_entity_poly.pdbx_strand_id
1 'polypeptide(L)' 'MSDEKLKAKMEQVTGSVKESLGKLSGDKSLETEGKVNKTTGKVDEVAADAKDALDGLAKGLKDKTKE' A
#
# COMPACT_ATOMS: atom_id res chain seq x y z
N MET A 1 -1.60 -10.59 -12.60
CA MET A 1 -1.02 -10.80 -11.26
C MET A 1 0.47 -10.42 -11.16
N SER A 2 1.25 -10.43 -12.25
CA SER A 2 2.71 -10.15 -12.17
C SER A 2 3.06 -8.65 -12.30
N ASP A 3 2.36 -7.90 -13.14
CA ASP A 3 2.65 -6.48 -13.40
C ASP A 3 2.25 -5.55 -12.25
N GLU A 4 1.17 -5.87 -11.54
CA GLU A 4 0.60 -5.00 -10.50
C GLU A 4 1.48 -4.94 -9.24
N LYS A 5 2.06 -6.08 -8.83
CA LYS A 5 3.05 -6.15 -7.74
C LYS A 5 4.35 -5.42 -8.08
N LEU A 6 4.76 -5.49 -9.35
CA LEU A 6 5.94 -4.79 -9.84
C LEU A 6 5.72 -3.27 -9.83
N LYS A 7 4.54 -2.82 -10.28
CA LYS A 7 4.15 -1.41 -10.27
C LYS A 7 4.05 -0.85 -8.85
N ALA A 8 3.45 -1.59 -7.92
CA ALA A 8 3.37 -1.22 -6.51
C ALA A 8 4.76 -1.09 -5.86
N LYS A 9 5.66 -2.06 -6.09
CA LYS A 9 7.05 -1.96 -5.63
C LYS A 9 7.80 -0.79 -6.25
N MET A 10 7.59 -0.55 -7.55
CA MET A 10 8.24 0.56 -8.27
C MET A 10 7.75 1.92 -7.78
N GLU A 11 6.46 2.08 -7.48
CA GLU A 11 5.94 3.30 -6.85
C GLU A 11 6.50 3.50 -5.45
N GLN A 12 6.68 2.43 -4.66
CA GLN A 12 7.25 2.53 -3.32
C GLN A 12 8.74 2.91 -3.34
N VAL A 13 9.50 2.34 -4.28
CA VAL A 13 10.91 2.69 -4.52
C VAL A 13 11.01 4.12 -5.04
N THR A 14 10.22 4.48 -6.04
CA THR A 14 10.17 5.84 -6.60
C THR A 14 9.76 6.84 -5.54
N GLY A 15 8.77 6.54 -4.71
CA GLY A 15 8.33 7.40 -3.60
C GLY A 15 9.43 7.61 -2.57
N SER A 16 10.18 6.56 -2.21
CA SER A 16 11.32 6.66 -1.28
C SER A 16 12.48 7.46 -1.86
N VAL A 17 12.75 7.31 -3.16
CA VAL A 17 13.76 8.08 -3.90
C VAL A 17 13.33 9.54 -4.03
N LYS A 18 12.04 9.82 -4.30
CA LYS A 18 11.46 11.16 -4.40
C LYS A 18 11.48 11.87 -3.03
N GLU A 19 11.19 11.15 -1.95
CA GLU A 19 11.35 11.65 -0.56
C GLU A 19 12.81 12.00 -0.28
N SER A 20 13.73 11.09 -0.63
CA SER A 20 15.16 11.28 -0.38
C SER A 20 15.73 12.43 -1.21
N LEU A 21 15.39 12.51 -2.49
CA LEU A 21 15.79 13.60 -3.39
C LEU A 21 15.13 14.93 -3.00
N GLY A 22 13.86 14.94 -2.60
CA GLY A 22 13.18 16.15 -2.11
C GLY A 22 13.86 16.72 -0.87
N LYS A 23 14.21 15.84 0.09
CA LYS A 23 14.98 16.24 1.29
C LYS A 23 16.39 16.74 0.95
N LEU A 24 17.07 16.09 0.01
CA LEU A 24 18.45 16.41 -0.35
C LEU A 24 18.55 17.67 -1.23
N SER A 25 17.57 17.88 -2.12
CA SER A 25 17.48 19.03 -3.01
C SER A 25 16.79 20.24 -2.36
N GLY A 26 16.20 20.09 -1.18
CA GLY A 26 15.44 21.14 -0.48
C GLY A 26 14.09 21.46 -1.12
N ASP A 27 13.60 20.60 -2.01
CA ASP A 27 12.38 20.83 -2.78
C ASP A 27 11.16 20.28 -2.03
N LYS A 28 10.48 21.18 -1.32
CA LYS A 28 9.34 20.88 -0.44
C LYS A 28 8.17 20.25 -1.19
N SER A 29 8.03 20.52 -2.49
CA SER A 29 7.00 19.92 -3.34
C SER A 29 7.23 18.41 -3.53
N LEU A 30 8.46 18.01 -3.86
CA LEU A 30 8.83 16.59 -4.03
C LEU A 30 8.71 15.79 -2.73
N GLU A 31 9.10 16.39 -1.60
CA GLU A 31 8.95 15.74 -0.29
C GLU A 31 7.48 15.52 0.08
N THR A 32 6.62 16.50 -0.24
CA THR A 32 5.18 16.44 0.05
C THR A 32 4.47 15.40 -0.82
N GLU A 33 4.78 15.34 -2.12
CA GLU A 33 4.23 14.32 -3.03
C GLU A 33 4.59 12.90 -2.59
N GLY A 34 5.87 12.67 -2.22
CA GLY A 34 6.32 11.36 -1.75
C GLY A 34 5.63 10.92 -0.45
N LYS A 35 5.46 11.85 0.49
CA LYS A 35 4.83 11.59 1.79
C LYS A 35 3.32 11.36 1.66
N VAL A 36 2.63 12.13 0.82
CA VAL A 36 1.18 11.96 0.58
C VAL A 36 0.90 10.62 -0.10
N ASN A 37 1.65 10.24 -1.14
CA ASN A 37 1.44 8.97 -1.84
C ASN A 37 1.65 7.76 -0.90
N LYS A 38 2.68 7.81 -0.06
CA LYS A 38 2.97 6.77 0.94
C LYS A 38 1.89 6.64 2.01
N THR A 39 1.25 7.75 2.37
CA THR A 39 0.19 7.78 3.40
C THR A 39 -1.14 7.28 2.83
N THR A 40 -1.49 7.67 1.61
CA THR A 40 -2.69 7.15 0.92
C THR A 40 -2.54 5.67 0.60
N GLY A 41 -1.39 5.24 0.08
CA GLY A 41 -1.14 3.83 -0.26
C GLY A 41 -1.15 2.91 0.95
N LYS A 42 -0.61 3.34 2.10
CA LYS A 42 -0.70 2.57 3.35
C LYS A 42 -2.12 2.46 3.89
N VAL A 43 -2.95 3.48 3.71
CA VAL A 43 -4.36 3.45 4.15
C VAL A 43 -5.16 2.44 3.32
N ASP A 44 -4.98 2.44 2.00
CA ASP A 44 -5.62 1.46 1.12
C ASP A 44 -5.13 0.03 1.41
N GLU A 45 -3.83 -0.16 1.65
CA GLU A 45 -3.26 -1.47 1.96
C GLU A 45 -3.75 -2.02 3.31
N VAL A 46 -3.82 -1.19 4.35
CA VAL A 46 -4.36 -1.59 5.66
C VAL A 46 -5.87 -1.87 5.60
N ALA A 47 -6.63 -1.09 4.82
CA ALA A 47 -8.05 -1.33 4.63
C ALA A 47 -8.32 -2.62 3.82
N ALA A 48 -7.48 -2.92 2.83
CA ALA A 48 -7.53 -4.15 2.06
C ALA A 48 -7.18 -5.37 2.93
N ASP A 49 -6.12 -5.30 3.74
CA ASP A 49 -5.69 -6.39 4.62
C ASP A 49 -6.75 -6.72 5.68
N ALA A 50 -7.39 -5.69 6.25
CA ALA A 50 -8.50 -5.87 7.19
C ALA A 50 -9.74 -6.50 6.53
N LYS A 51 -10.07 -6.09 5.29
CA LYS A 51 -11.18 -6.70 4.54
C LYS A 51 -10.88 -8.14 4.15
N ASP A 52 -9.66 -8.45 3.70
CA ASP A 52 -9.26 -9.80 3.31
C ASP A 52 -9.25 -10.75 4.51
N ALA A 53 -8.74 -10.29 5.67
CA ALA A 53 -8.80 -11.04 6.92
C ALA A 53 -10.24 -11.32 7.37
N LEU A 54 -11.15 -10.35 7.23
CA LEU A 54 -12.57 -10.53 7.55
C LEU A 54 -13.26 -11.49 6.57
N ASP A 55 -12.98 -11.39 5.27
CA ASP A 55 -13.58 -12.25 4.24
C ASP A 55 -13.06 -13.69 4.38
N GLY A 56 -11.77 -13.87 4.71
CA GLY A 56 -11.17 -15.16 5.02
C GLY A 56 -11.78 -15.81 6.26
N LEU A 57 -12.03 -15.02 7.31
CA LEU A 57 -12.66 -15.51 8.55
C LEU A 57 -14.15 -15.84 8.34
N ALA A 58 -14.87 -15.04 7.56
CA ALA A 58 -16.27 -15.29 7.19
C ALA A 58 -16.44 -16.54 6.31
N LYS A 59 -15.52 -16.78 5.36
CA LYS A 59 -15.46 -18.02 4.58
C LYS A 59 -15.15 -19.23 5.48
N GLY A 60 -14.16 -19.11 6.37
CA GLY A 60 -13.82 -20.16 7.32
C GLY A 60 -14.97 -20.57 8.24
N LEU A 61 -15.83 -19.64 8.65
CA LEU A 61 -17.04 -19.94 9.43
C LEU A 61 -18.14 -20.63 8.61
N LYS A 62 -18.31 -20.25 7.33
CA LYS A 62 -19.31 -20.86 6.43
C LYS A 62 -18.98 -22.30 6.07
N ASP A 63 -17.70 -22.61 5.86
CA ASP A 63 -17.24 -23.98 5.61
C ASP A 63 -17.42 -24.87 6.86
N LYS A 64 -17.10 -24.35 8.06
CA LYS A 64 -17.24 -25.13 9.32
C LYS A 64 -18.67 -25.40 9.76
N THR A 65 -19.64 -24.63 9.29
CA THR A 65 -21.07 -24.79 9.63
C THR A 65 -21.78 -25.79 8.71
N LYS A 66 -21.13 -26.22 7.61
CA LYS A 66 -21.74 -27.08 6.60
C LYS A 66 -21.34 -28.57 6.72
N GLU A 67 -20.58 -28.93 7.75
CA GLU A 67 -20.28 -30.32 8.14
C GLU A 67 -21.16 -30.77 9.33
#